data_AF-A0A4U0YV05-F1
#
_entry.id   AF-A0A4U0YV05-F1
#
_cell.length_a   1.000
_cell.length_b   1.000
_cell.length_c   1.000
_cell.angle_alpha   90.00
_cell.angle_beta   90.00
_cell.angle_gamma   90.00
#
_symmetry.space_group_name_H-M   'P 1'
#
loop_
_entity.id
_entity.type
_entity.pdbx_description
1 polymer ?
#
loop_
_entity_poly.entity_id
_entity_poly.type
_entity_poly.pdbx_seq_one_letter_code
_entity_poly.pdbx_strand_id
1 'polypeptide(L)'
;MLAPAMVDIHGDAFERQLMPRPGVLLPTEAALLETDRQLAANGIATAYHALTLSFEPGLRSVATGREVVAALAALAPRLTVENRVQLRWETFCFEALPLIEEALAGPLLPALAFNDHMTMAVLDASCALQDRPFDHDPAFPVTDMHGSAFAAKMETRAKRSGMAAADFTALMREIWTRRAEVPAVIALAGERARAVGAPMLSHDDSQPETRSFYRGHGARISEFPMNLAVAGAAREAGDWIVVRAPNAARG
;
A
#
# COMPACT_ATOMS: atom_id res chain seq x y z
N MET A 1 13.29 24.84 22.63
CA MET A 1 13.87 24.66 21.27
C MET A 1 12.72 24.84 20.29
N LEU A 2 12.82 25.75 19.32
CA LEU A 2 11.86 25.85 18.21
C LEU A 2 12.46 25.09 17.03
N ALA A 3 11.77 24.06 16.55
CA ALA A 3 12.14 23.30 15.36
C ALA A 3 10.95 23.25 14.40
N PRO A 4 11.18 23.11 13.07
CA PRO A 4 10.10 22.81 12.13
C PRO A 4 9.35 21.54 12.56
N ALA A 5 8.03 21.54 12.42
CA ALA A 5 7.25 20.35 12.69
C ALA A 5 7.54 19.26 11.65
N MET A 6 7.48 17.99 12.07
CA MET A 6 7.77 16.86 11.20
C MET A 6 6.57 16.51 10.32
N VAL A 7 6.87 16.04 9.10
CA VAL A 7 5.89 15.44 8.19
C VAL A 7 6.20 13.95 8.10
N ASP A 8 5.26 13.11 8.52
CA ASP A 8 5.31 11.68 8.29
C ASP A 8 4.66 11.38 6.93
N ILE A 9 5.42 10.83 6.00
CA ILE A 9 4.97 10.54 4.63
C ILE A 9 4.50 9.09 4.44
N HIS A 10 4.69 8.23 5.44
CA HIS A 10 4.32 6.81 5.40
C HIS A 10 4.19 6.24 6.82
N GLY A 11 3.02 6.44 7.44
CA GLY A 11 2.70 5.90 8.75
C GLY A 11 1.68 4.76 8.67
N ASP A 12 2.07 3.52 8.97
CA ASP A 12 1.14 2.39 9.11
C ASP A 12 0.83 2.06 10.58
N ALA A 13 1.31 2.89 11.52
CA ALA A 13 1.12 2.67 12.94
C ALA A 13 -0.37 2.62 13.33
N PHE A 14 -1.22 3.44 12.70
CA PHE A 14 -2.66 3.56 12.96
C PHE A 14 -3.41 2.21 12.83
N GLU A 15 -2.91 1.28 12.00
CA GLU A 15 -3.45 -0.09 11.88
C GLU A 15 -3.42 -0.82 13.24
N ARG A 16 -2.44 -0.52 14.11
CA ARG A 16 -2.32 -1.11 15.46
C ARG A 16 -3.32 -0.52 16.44
N GLN A 17 -3.72 0.74 16.27
CA GLN A 17 -4.82 1.32 17.06
C GLN A 17 -6.16 0.75 16.60
N LEU A 18 -6.36 0.54 15.28
CA LEU A 18 -7.57 -0.07 14.75
C LEU A 18 -7.73 -1.54 15.14
N MET A 19 -6.65 -2.31 15.03
CA MET A 19 -6.63 -3.74 15.32
C MET A 19 -5.40 -4.09 16.18
N PRO A 20 -5.45 -3.82 17.50
CA PRO A 20 -4.31 -4.05 18.41
C PRO A 20 -3.88 -5.53 18.49
N ARG A 21 -4.78 -6.45 18.15
CA ARG A 21 -4.47 -7.86 17.93
C ARG A 21 -5.33 -8.42 16.80
N PRO A 22 -4.86 -9.46 16.08
CA PRO A 22 -5.59 -10.03 14.95
C PRO A 22 -7.04 -10.37 15.28
N GLY A 23 -7.98 -9.91 14.43
CA GLY A 23 -9.41 -10.18 14.56
C GLY A 23 -10.18 -9.36 15.60
N VAL A 24 -9.52 -8.41 16.28
CA VAL A 24 -10.19 -7.54 17.26
C VAL A 24 -10.08 -6.09 16.82
N LEU A 25 -11.18 -5.57 16.27
CA LEU A 25 -11.31 -4.17 15.87
C LEU A 25 -11.77 -3.30 17.04
N LEU A 26 -11.12 -2.16 17.23
CA LEU A 26 -11.60 -1.08 18.08
C LEU A 26 -12.45 -0.09 17.26
N PRO A 27 -13.29 0.74 17.90
CA PRO A 27 -14.02 1.79 17.20
C PRO A 27 -13.06 2.72 16.43
N THR A 28 -13.30 2.87 15.12
CA THR A 28 -12.43 3.63 14.20
C THR A 28 -12.15 5.04 14.71
N GLU A 29 -13.16 5.75 15.20
CA GLU A 29 -12.97 7.11 15.72
C GLU A 29 -12.01 7.17 16.93
N ALA A 30 -12.14 6.22 17.86
CA ALA A 30 -11.28 6.17 19.04
C ALA A 30 -9.82 5.86 18.65
N ALA A 31 -9.64 4.93 17.72
CA ALA A 31 -8.31 4.57 17.20
C ALA A 31 -7.63 5.75 16.49
N LEU A 32 -8.38 6.51 15.68
CA LEU A 32 -7.85 7.68 14.97
C LEU A 32 -7.54 8.84 15.91
N LEU A 33 -8.38 9.09 16.93
CA LEU A 33 -8.09 10.09 17.97
C LEU A 33 -6.83 9.73 18.76
N GLU A 34 -6.64 8.47 19.13
CA GLU A 34 -5.40 8.02 19.78
C GLU A 34 -4.18 8.20 18.87
N THR A 35 -4.31 7.83 17.60
CA THR A 35 -3.25 8.01 16.60
C THR A 35 -2.85 9.48 16.47
N ASP A 36 -3.82 10.40 16.36
CA ASP A 36 -3.59 11.84 16.33
C ASP A 36 -2.81 12.35 17.55
N ARG A 37 -3.16 11.89 18.75
CA ARG A 37 -2.47 12.29 19.98
C ARG A 37 -1.04 11.79 20.03
N GLN A 38 -0.78 10.57 19.56
CA GLN A 38 0.58 10.05 19.46
C GLN A 38 1.41 10.83 18.45
N LEU A 39 0.86 11.14 17.27
CA LEU A 39 1.55 11.95 16.25
C LEU A 39 1.91 13.34 16.81
N ALA A 40 0.94 14.04 17.42
CA ALA A 40 1.18 15.35 18.00
C ALA A 40 2.21 15.32 19.13
N ALA A 41 2.14 14.32 20.02
CA ALA A 41 3.09 14.15 21.12
C ALA A 41 4.53 13.90 20.64
N ASN A 42 4.70 13.34 19.43
CA ASN A 42 5.99 13.10 18.80
C ASN A 42 6.43 14.25 17.86
N GLY A 43 5.73 15.40 17.85
CA GLY A 43 6.10 16.57 17.05
C GLY A 43 5.79 16.45 15.55
N ILE A 44 4.93 15.50 15.17
CA ILE A 44 4.44 15.35 13.79
C ILE A 44 3.22 16.25 13.62
N ALA A 45 3.28 17.19 12.67
CA ALA A 45 2.17 18.11 12.37
C ALA A 45 1.38 17.72 11.11
N THR A 46 1.95 16.87 10.26
CA THR A 46 1.26 16.30 9.09
C THR A 46 1.62 14.83 8.96
N ALA A 47 0.63 13.97 8.76
CA ALA A 47 0.84 12.55 8.55
C ALA A 47 0.12 12.08 7.30
N TYR A 48 0.77 11.23 6.51
CA TYR A 48 0.16 10.40 5.48
C TYR A 48 0.04 8.98 6.02
N HIS A 49 -1.19 8.62 6.42
CA HIS A 49 -1.50 7.26 6.87
C HIS A 49 -1.46 6.31 5.69
N ALA A 50 -0.56 5.33 5.73
CA ALA A 50 -0.40 4.30 4.70
C ALA A 50 -1.59 3.31 4.75
N LEU A 51 -2.73 3.73 4.21
CA LEU A 51 -3.98 2.99 4.24
C LEU A 51 -3.99 1.95 3.13
N THR A 52 -3.87 0.68 3.51
CA THR A 52 -3.93 -0.42 2.54
C THR A 52 -5.35 -0.61 2.03
N LEU A 53 -5.53 -0.60 0.70
CA LEU A 53 -6.77 -0.96 0.00
C LEU A 53 -6.54 -2.24 -0.80
N SER A 54 -7.00 -3.36 -0.26
CA SER A 54 -6.79 -4.70 -0.81
C SER A 54 -8.11 -5.42 -1.12
N PHE A 55 -8.01 -6.40 -2.01
CA PHE A 55 -9.06 -7.36 -2.31
C PHE A 55 -9.31 -8.34 -1.14
N GLU A 56 -8.39 -8.42 -0.17
CA GLU A 56 -8.58 -9.24 1.03
C GLU A 56 -9.58 -8.58 2.01
N PRO A 57 -10.45 -9.38 2.67
CA PRO A 57 -11.34 -8.84 3.70
C PRO A 57 -10.57 -8.48 4.99
N GLY A 58 -11.30 -7.89 5.94
CA GLY A 58 -10.76 -7.48 7.24
C GLY A 58 -10.13 -6.09 7.19
N LEU A 59 -9.08 -5.89 8.00
CA LEU A 59 -8.48 -4.57 8.26
C LEU A 59 -8.08 -3.81 6.97
N ARG A 60 -7.64 -4.54 5.94
CA ARG A 60 -7.11 -3.97 4.69
C ARG A 60 -8.14 -3.91 3.57
N SER A 61 -9.40 -4.23 3.87
CA SER A 61 -10.47 -4.23 2.90
C SER A 61 -10.85 -2.81 2.46
N VAL A 62 -11.41 -2.69 1.27
CA VAL A 62 -11.97 -1.41 0.77
C VAL A 62 -13.06 -0.86 1.70
N ALA A 63 -13.84 -1.74 2.35
CA ALA A 63 -14.87 -1.34 3.30
C ALA A 63 -14.27 -0.64 4.52
N THR A 64 -13.25 -1.25 5.15
CA THR A 64 -12.53 -0.62 6.27
C THR A 64 -11.82 0.66 5.82
N GLY A 65 -11.24 0.68 4.61
CA GLY A 65 -10.65 1.90 4.04
C GLY A 65 -11.64 3.05 3.95
N ARG A 66 -12.87 2.77 3.49
CA ARG A 66 -13.96 3.75 3.43
C ARG A 66 -14.35 4.27 4.81
N GLU A 67 -14.46 3.39 5.80
CA GLU A 67 -14.73 3.78 7.19
C GLU A 67 -13.65 4.72 7.75
N VAL A 68 -12.37 4.41 7.50
CA VAL A 68 -11.24 5.24 7.94
C VAL A 68 -11.26 6.62 7.28
N VAL A 69 -11.43 6.69 5.96
CA VAL A 69 -11.49 7.97 5.22
C VAL A 69 -12.66 8.82 5.71
N ALA A 70 -13.85 8.23 5.88
CA ALA A 70 -15.03 8.93 6.38
C ALA A 70 -14.83 9.43 7.83
N ALA A 71 -14.25 8.60 8.70
CA ALA A 71 -13.99 8.97 10.09
C ALA A 71 -12.94 10.09 10.21
N LEU A 72 -11.87 10.07 9.40
CA LEU A 72 -10.90 11.15 9.35
C LEU A 72 -11.55 12.48 8.95
N ALA A 73 -12.40 12.47 7.91
CA ALA A 73 -13.12 13.66 7.48
C ALA A 73 -14.08 14.19 8.57
N ALA A 74 -14.83 13.30 9.23
CA ALA A 74 -15.74 13.68 10.31
C ALA A 74 -15.01 14.21 11.55
N LEU A 75 -13.83 13.66 11.86
CA LEU A 75 -13.02 14.07 13.00
C LEU A 75 -12.16 15.30 12.74
N ALA A 76 -12.00 15.76 11.50
CA ALA A 76 -11.10 16.85 11.13
C ALA A 76 -11.15 18.09 12.07
N PRO A 77 -12.31 18.58 12.56
CA PRO A 77 -12.37 19.70 13.49
C PRO A 77 -11.79 19.43 14.89
N ARG A 78 -11.53 18.17 15.24
CA ARG A 78 -11.05 17.70 16.55
C ARG A 78 -9.61 17.21 16.54
N LEU A 79 -9.04 17.01 15.35
CA LEU A 79 -7.69 16.51 15.16
C LEU A 79 -6.67 17.65 15.39
N THR A 80 -5.51 17.29 15.95
CA THR A 80 -4.43 18.22 16.26
C THR A 80 -3.32 18.19 15.21
N VAL A 81 -3.31 17.14 14.38
CA VAL A 81 -2.40 16.92 13.26
C VAL A 81 -3.18 17.01 11.94
N GLU A 82 -2.54 17.47 10.87
CA GLU A 82 -3.09 17.34 9.53
C GLU A 82 -3.00 15.87 9.07
N ASN A 83 -4.09 15.13 9.25
CA ASN A 83 -4.17 13.70 8.95
C ASN A 83 -4.60 13.49 7.50
N ARG A 84 -3.63 13.21 6.62
CA ARG A 84 -3.83 12.82 5.22
C ARG A 84 -3.74 11.31 5.07
N VAL A 85 -4.15 10.79 3.91
CA VAL A 85 -4.01 9.36 3.59
C VAL A 85 -3.07 9.17 2.40
N GLN A 86 -2.21 8.17 2.50
CA GLN A 86 -1.56 7.52 1.38
C GLN A 86 -2.38 6.28 1.05
N LEU A 87 -3.12 6.31 -0.05
CA LEU A 87 -3.93 5.21 -0.56
C LEU A 87 -2.99 4.14 -1.11
N ARG A 88 -2.58 3.20 -0.26
CA ARG A 88 -1.71 2.08 -0.63
C ARG A 88 -2.56 0.99 -1.28
N TRP A 89 -2.71 1.13 -2.59
CA TRP A 89 -3.65 0.36 -3.38
C TRP A 89 -2.98 -0.90 -3.93
N GLU A 90 -3.55 -2.06 -3.61
CA GLU A 90 -3.21 -3.31 -4.31
C GLU A 90 -3.72 -3.22 -5.75
N THR A 91 -2.82 -3.28 -6.72
CA THR A 91 -3.13 -3.07 -8.15
C THR A 91 -4.14 -4.07 -8.72
N PHE A 92 -4.37 -5.19 -8.04
CA PHE A 92 -5.39 -6.19 -8.36
C PHE A 92 -6.77 -5.92 -7.72
N CYS A 93 -6.88 -4.96 -6.80
CA CYS A 93 -8.13 -4.58 -6.13
C CYS A 93 -8.85 -3.50 -6.93
N PHE A 94 -9.50 -3.89 -8.02
CA PHE A 94 -10.21 -2.96 -8.90
C PHE A 94 -11.40 -2.28 -8.19
N GLU A 95 -11.95 -2.96 -7.19
CA GLU A 95 -13.04 -2.50 -6.34
C GLU A 95 -12.65 -1.26 -5.49
N ALA A 96 -11.35 -0.98 -5.33
CA ALA A 96 -10.88 0.22 -4.64
C ALA A 96 -10.97 1.50 -5.48
N LEU A 97 -11.07 1.40 -6.81
CA LEU A 97 -11.03 2.57 -7.71
C LEU A 97 -12.09 3.63 -7.36
N PRO A 98 -13.36 3.29 -7.08
CA PRO A 98 -14.34 4.31 -6.71
C PRO A 98 -13.97 5.07 -5.43
N LEU A 99 -13.39 4.38 -4.44
CA LEU A 99 -12.92 5.03 -3.21
C LEU A 99 -11.71 5.91 -3.47
N ILE A 100 -10.80 5.48 -4.35
CA ILE A 100 -9.64 6.28 -4.76
C ILE A 100 -10.10 7.57 -5.45
N GLU A 101 -11.03 7.48 -6.39
CA GLU A 101 -11.58 8.66 -7.08
C GLU A 101 -12.31 9.62 -6.12
N GLU A 102 -13.11 9.08 -5.19
CA GLU A 102 -13.78 9.87 -4.15
C GLU A 102 -12.77 10.60 -3.25
N ALA A 103 -11.73 9.89 -2.79
CA ALA A 103 -10.69 10.47 -1.94
C ALA A 103 -9.85 11.53 -2.67
N LEU A 104 -9.54 11.33 -3.95
CA LEU A 104 -8.82 12.31 -4.78
C LEU A 104 -9.62 13.60 -5.01
N ALA A 105 -10.96 13.53 -4.98
CA ALA A 105 -11.84 14.68 -5.07
C ALA A 105 -12.11 15.35 -3.70
N GLY A 106 -11.68 14.72 -2.60
CA GLY A 106 -11.91 15.18 -1.24
C GLY A 106 -10.95 16.27 -0.75
N PRO A 107 -11.14 16.76 0.49
CA PRO A 107 -10.19 17.65 1.14
C PRO A 107 -8.90 16.90 1.50
N LEU A 108 -7.81 17.65 1.76
CA LEU A 108 -6.51 17.09 2.17
C LEU A 108 -5.98 16.05 1.18
N LEU A 109 -5.65 16.53 -0.04
CA LEU A 109 -5.19 15.75 -1.19
C LEU A 109 -4.36 14.52 -0.78
N PRO A 110 -4.87 13.29 -1.01
CA PRO A 110 -4.16 12.08 -0.66
C PRO A 110 -2.98 11.83 -1.60
N ALA A 111 -2.11 10.90 -1.21
CA ALA A 111 -1.14 10.29 -2.11
C ALA A 111 -1.67 8.94 -2.61
N LEU A 112 -1.28 8.51 -3.81
CA LEU A 112 -1.59 7.19 -4.34
C LEU A 112 -0.31 6.34 -4.39
N ALA A 113 -0.28 5.22 -3.67
CA ALA A 113 0.84 4.28 -3.72
C ALA A 113 0.41 2.99 -4.45
N PHE A 114 1.09 2.66 -5.55
CA PHE A 114 0.91 1.41 -6.27
C PHE A 114 1.61 0.28 -5.52
N ASN A 115 0.85 -0.77 -5.18
CA ASN A 115 1.34 -1.93 -4.46
C ASN A 115 0.94 -3.22 -5.18
N ASP A 116 1.83 -4.21 -5.27
CA ASP A 116 1.51 -5.51 -5.89
C ASP A 116 2.00 -6.68 -5.03
N HIS A 117 1.27 -6.94 -3.93
CA HIS A 117 1.54 -8.14 -3.12
C HIS A 117 0.97 -9.42 -3.73
N MET A 118 0.16 -9.31 -4.79
CA MET A 118 -0.43 -10.45 -5.47
C MET A 118 0.65 -11.16 -6.27
N THR A 119 1.35 -10.44 -7.16
CA THR A 119 2.46 -10.98 -7.94
C THR A 119 3.57 -11.55 -7.03
N MET A 120 3.89 -10.88 -5.93
CA MET A 120 4.83 -11.42 -4.91
C MET A 120 4.33 -12.70 -4.23
N ALA A 121 3.02 -12.86 -4.04
CA ALA A 121 2.45 -14.04 -3.39
C ALA A 121 2.53 -15.29 -4.27
N VAL A 122 2.42 -15.13 -5.59
CA VAL A 122 2.48 -16.24 -6.55
C VAL A 122 3.85 -16.47 -7.16
N LEU A 123 4.85 -15.65 -6.81
CA LEU A 123 6.22 -15.88 -7.23
C LEU A 123 6.68 -17.31 -6.89
N ASP A 124 7.27 -17.98 -7.89
CA ASP A 124 7.85 -19.30 -7.74
C ASP A 124 9.00 -19.30 -6.70
N ALA A 125 9.11 -20.38 -5.94
CA ALA A 125 10.08 -20.48 -4.85
C ALA A 125 11.54 -20.51 -5.32
N SER A 126 11.78 -20.80 -6.60
CA SER A 126 13.13 -20.73 -7.19
C SER A 126 13.64 -19.30 -7.38
N CYS A 127 12.76 -18.29 -7.29
CA CYS A 127 13.10 -16.89 -7.48
C CYS A 127 13.13 -16.15 -6.14
N ALA A 128 14.26 -15.51 -5.84
CA ALA A 128 14.37 -14.63 -4.68
C ALA A 128 13.49 -13.39 -4.86
N LEU A 129 12.84 -12.94 -3.78
CA LEU A 129 11.89 -11.83 -3.85
C LEU A 129 12.53 -10.52 -4.32
N GLN A 130 13.78 -10.27 -3.95
CA GLN A 130 14.55 -9.08 -4.32
C GLN A 130 14.98 -9.09 -5.80
N ASP A 131 15.03 -10.29 -6.39
CA ASP A 131 15.46 -10.52 -7.78
C ASP A 131 14.28 -10.86 -8.68
N ARG A 132 13.04 -10.76 -8.18
CA ARG A 132 11.82 -11.05 -8.95
C ARG A 132 11.83 -10.21 -10.25
N PRO A 133 11.49 -10.82 -11.40
CA PRO A 133 11.46 -10.09 -12.67
C PRO A 133 10.35 -9.03 -12.65
N PHE A 134 10.28 -8.26 -13.73
CA PHE A 134 9.23 -7.26 -13.92
C PHE A 134 7.82 -7.88 -13.78
N ASP A 135 6.96 -7.26 -12.96
CA ASP A 135 5.69 -7.84 -12.52
C ASP A 135 4.73 -8.19 -13.65
N HIS A 136 4.84 -7.49 -14.78
CA HIS A 136 3.97 -7.67 -15.95
C HIS A 136 4.61 -8.48 -17.08
N ASP A 137 5.78 -9.10 -16.86
CA ASP A 137 6.41 -9.98 -17.84
C ASP A 137 5.50 -11.21 -18.13
N PRO A 138 5.16 -11.51 -19.39
CA PRO A 138 4.38 -12.72 -19.72
C PRO A 138 5.00 -14.03 -19.23
N ALA A 139 6.33 -14.08 -19.08
CA ALA A 139 7.10 -15.21 -18.57
C ALA A 139 7.38 -15.12 -17.06
N PHE A 140 6.64 -14.30 -16.30
CA PHE A 140 6.80 -14.20 -14.86
C PHE A 140 6.67 -15.59 -14.19
N PRO A 141 7.62 -16.01 -13.33
CA PRO A 141 7.63 -17.35 -12.77
C PRO A 141 6.59 -17.49 -11.67
N VAL A 142 5.56 -18.31 -11.94
CA VAL A 142 4.42 -18.53 -11.06
C VAL A 142 4.50 -19.91 -10.42
N THR A 143 4.34 -19.97 -9.11
CA THR A 143 4.23 -21.20 -8.33
C THR A 143 2.94 -21.97 -8.65
N ASP A 144 2.90 -23.28 -8.41
CA ASP A 144 1.66 -24.05 -8.51
C ASP A 144 0.66 -23.64 -7.41
N MET A 145 -0.33 -22.82 -7.79
CA MET A 145 -1.37 -22.31 -6.90
C MET A 145 -2.40 -23.37 -6.46
N HIS A 146 -2.34 -24.58 -7.01
CA HIS A 146 -3.14 -25.73 -6.58
C HIS A 146 -2.37 -26.66 -5.62
N GLY A 147 -1.05 -26.47 -5.50
CA GLY A 147 -0.19 -27.27 -4.65
C GLY A 147 -0.34 -26.97 -3.14
N SER A 148 -0.04 -27.97 -2.32
CA SER A 148 -0.07 -27.85 -0.85
C SER A 148 0.93 -26.82 -0.31
N ALA A 149 2.08 -26.63 -0.99
CA ALA A 149 3.07 -25.63 -0.63
C ALA A 149 2.51 -24.20 -0.74
N PHE A 150 1.72 -23.91 -1.78
CA PHE A 150 1.06 -22.61 -1.93
C PHE A 150 0.01 -22.40 -0.85
N ALA A 151 -0.82 -23.42 -0.58
CA ALA A 151 -1.81 -23.36 0.51
C ALA A 151 -1.16 -23.06 1.87
N ALA A 152 -0.04 -23.72 2.19
CA ALA A 152 0.72 -23.46 3.41
C ALA A 152 1.28 -22.03 3.46
N LYS A 153 1.82 -21.51 2.34
CA LYS A 153 2.30 -20.12 2.21
C LYS A 153 1.18 -19.10 2.47
N MET A 154 -0.07 -19.44 2.14
CA MET A 154 -1.22 -18.55 2.31
C MET A 154 -1.81 -18.53 3.72
N GLU A 155 -1.47 -19.47 4.62
CA GLU A 155 -2.10 -19.59 5.94
C GLU A 155 -1.99 -18.32 6.79
N THR A 156 -0.84 -17.65 6.81
CA THR A 156 -0.66 -16.43 7.60
C THR A 156 -1.52 -15.29 7.07
N ARG A 157 -1.65 -15.17 5.74
CA ARG A 157 -2.51 -14.15 5.11
C ARG A 157 -3.98 -14.46 5.36
N ALA A 158 -4.38 -15.73 5.23
CA ALA A 158 -5.75 -16.18 5.54
C ALA A 158 -6.14 -15.89 6.99
N LYS A 159 -5.25 -16.17 7.96
CA LYS A 159 -5.48 -15.84 9.38
C LYS A 159 -5.66 -14.33 9.60
N ARG A 160 -4.88 -13.49 8.90
CA ARG A 160 -5.00 -12.03 9.00
C ARG A 160 -6.31 -11.51 8.38
N SER A 161 -6.76 -12.10 7.28
CA SER A 161 -8.03 -11.73 6.63
C SER A 161 -9.26 -12.33 7.30
N GLY A 162 -9.08 -13.22 8.29
CA GLY A 162 -10.18 -13.92 8.96
C GLY A 162 -10.83 -15.01 8.11
N MET A 163 -10.14 -15.49 7.08
CA MET A 163 -10.64 -16.52 6.16
C MET A 163 -10.04 -17.90 6.49
N ALA A 164 -10.75 -18.97 6.10
CA ALA A 164 -10.14 -20.29 6.02
C ALA A 164 -9.06 -20.30 4.92
N ALA A 165 -7.98 -21.06 5.12
CA ALA A 165 -6.86 -21.11 4.18
C ALA A 165 -7.28 -21.58 2.77
N ALA A 166 -8.24 -22.50 2.69
CA ALA A 166 -8.79 -22.99 1.42
C ALA A 166 -9.52 -21.87 0.65
N ASP A 167 -10.38 -21.11 1.33
CA ASP A 167 -11.15 -20.01 0.74
C ASP A 167 -10.22 -18.87 0.31
N PHE A 168 -9.22 -18.54 1.13
CA PHE A 168 -8.22 -17.53 0.76
C PHE A 168 -7.40 -17.95 -0.46
N THR A 169 -7.01 -19.22 -0.53
CA THR A 169 -6.27 -19.76 -1.69
C THR A 169 -7.14 -19.76 -2.95
N ALA A 170 -8.45 -20.01 -2.83
CA ALA A 170 -9.40 -19.87 -3.93
C ALA A 170 -9.54 -18.41 -4.40
N LEU A 171 -9.67 -17.47 -3.46
CA LEU A 171 -9.71 -16.03 -3.74
C LEU A 171 -8.44 -15.58 -4.49
N MET A 172 -7.26 -16.00 -4.04
CA MET A 172 -6.00 -15.64 -4.70
C MET A 172 -5.95 -16.12 -6.16
N ARG A 173 -6.44 -17.33 -6.46
CA ARG A 173 -6.55 -17.82 -7.84
C ARG A 173 -7.52 -17.01 -8.66
N GLU A 174 -8.69 -16.68 -8.12
CA GLU A 174 -9.68 -15.84 -8.79
C GLU A 174 -9.10 -14.47 -9.12
N ILE A 175 -8.49 -13.79 -8.15
CA ILE A 175 -7.88 -12.47 -8.34
C ILE A 175 -6.74 -12.53 -9.36
N TRP A 176 -5.93 -13.59 -9.37
CA TRP A 176 -4.84 -13.75 -10.33
C TRP A 176 -5.31 -13.80 -11.79
N THR A 177 -6.56 -14.24 -12.05
CA THR A 177 -7.12 -14.24 -13.41
C THR A 177 -7.18 -12.84 -14.03
N ARG A 178 -7.22 -11.79 -13.21
CA ARG A 178 -7.30 -10.38 -13.62
C ARG A 178 -5.96 -9.81 -14.09
N ARG A 179 -4.86 -10.56 -14.00
CA ARG A 179 -3.48 -10.07 -14.25
C ARG A 179 -3.33 -9.28 -15.56
N ALA A 180 -3.97 -9.75 -16.63
CA ALA A 180 -3.86 -9.11 -17.95
C ALA A 180 -4.46 -7.69 -17.99
N GLU A 181 -5.41 -7.38 -17.11
CA GLU A 181 -6.09 -6.09 -17.03
C GLU A 181 -5.33 -5.08 -16.15
N VAL A 182 -4.47 -5.58 -15.23
CA VAL A 182 -3.78 -4.76 -14.22
C VAL A 182 -3.01 -3.57 -14.81
N PRO A 183 -2.21 -3.70 -15.90
CA PRO A 183 -1.51 -2.55 -16.46
C PRO A 183 -2.44 -1.42 -16.93
N ALA A 184 -3.59 -1.76 -17.52
CA ALA A 184 -4.57 -0.77 -17.97
C ALA A 184 -5.23 -0.06 -16.77
N VAL A 185 -5.50 -0.82 -15.70
CA VAL A 185 -6.09 -0.30 -14.46
C VAL A 185 -5.11 0.60 -13.70
N ILE A 186 -3.80 0.25 -13.67
CA ILE A 186 -2.74 1.12 -13.17
C ILE A 186 -2.70 2.44 -13.95
N ALA A 187 -2.77 2.37 -15.27
CA ALA A 187 -2.74 3.56 -16.12
C ALA A 187 -3.92 4.50 -15.83
N LEU A 188 -5.13 3.94 -15.68
CA LEU A 188 -6.32 4.68 -15.31
C LEU A 188 -6.14 5.39 -13.96
N ALA A 189 -5.75 4.66 -12.91
CA ALA A 189 -5.56 5.24 -11.58
C ALA A 189 -4.48 6.33 -11.57
N GLY A 190 -3.37 6.11 -12.28
CA GLY A 190 -2.30 7.10 -12.44
C GLY A 190 -2.75 8.35 -13.20
N GLU A 191 -3.61 8.23 -14.20
CA GLU A 191 -4.22 9.38 -14.88
C GLU A 191 -5.11 10.18 -13.92
N ARG A 192 -5.98 9.52 -13.14
CA ARG A 192 -6.85 10.17 -12.16
C ARG A 192 -6.05 10.93 -11.10
N ALA A 193 -5.04 10.30 -10.52
CA ALA A 193 -4.17 10.94 -9.54
C ALA A 193 -3.40 12.14 -10.14
N ARG A 194 -2.88 12.00 -11.36
CA ARG A 194 -2.16 13.08 -12.07
C ARG A 194 -3.07 14.27 -12.38
N ALA A 195 -4.32 14.03 -12.76
CA ALA A 195 -5.27 15.08 -13.11
C ALA A 195 -5.52 16.07 -11.96
N VAL A 196 -5.39 15.61 -10.71
CA VAL A 196 -5.52 16.45 -9.50
C VAL A 196 -4.18 16.79 -8.85
N GLY A 197 -3.07 16.38 -9.44
CA GLY A 197 -1.72 16.63 -8.90
C GLY A 197 -1.38 15.83 -7.63
N ALA A 198 -2.05 14.70 -7.39
CA ALA A 198 -1.76 13.86 -6.23
C ALA A 198 -0.34 13.27 -6.30
N PRO A 199 0.44 13.30 -5.20
CA PRO A 199 1.70 12.58 -5.13
C PRO A 199 1.49 11.09 -5.38
N MET A 200 2.39 10.48 -6.14
CA MET A 200 2.31 9.06 -6.49
C MET A 200 3.60 8.33 -6.13
N LEU A 201 3.45 7.12 -5.58
CA LEU A 201 4.52 6.24 -5.14
C LEU A 201 4.39 4.86 -5.76
N SER A 202 5.50 4.15 -5.98
CA SER A 202 5.50 2.70 -6.18
C SER A 202 6.18 2.03 -4.99
N HIS A 203 5.57 0.94 -4.51
CA HIS A 203 6.01 0.20 -3.33
C HIS A 203 6.77 -1.08 -3.73
N ASP A 204 7.88 -1.38 -3.04
CA ASP A 204 8.70 -2.59 -3.23
C ASP A 204 9.19 -2.80 -4.68
N ASP A 205 9.70 -1.76 -5.34
CA ASP A 205 10.28 -1.87 -6.68
C ASP A 205 11.45 -2.88 -6.70
N SER A 206 11.37 -3.96 -7.50
CA SER A 206 12.42 -4.98 -7.56
C SER A 206 13.41 -4.85 -8.72
N GLN A 207 12.99 -4.21 -9.81
CA GLN A 207 13.82 -4.05 -11.01
C GLN A 207 13.81 -2.58 -11.47
N PRO A 208 14.91 -2.08 -12.08
CA PRO A 208 14.92 -0.78 -12.75
C PRO A 208 13.75 -0.61 -13.73
N GLU A 209 13.35 -1.69 -14.40
CA GLU A 209 12.20 -1.78 -15.29
C GLU A 209 10.89 -1.52 -14.55
N THR A 210 10.66 -2.15 -13.39
CA THR A 210 9.50 -1.91 -12.52
C THR A 210 9.42 -0.43 -12.13
N ARG A 211 10.56 0.13 -11.73
CA ARG A 211 10.63 1.54 -11.34
C ARG A 211 10.36 2.48 -12.51
N SER A 212 10.92 2.18 -13.69
CA SER A 212 10.66 2.93 -14.93
C SER A 212 9.18 2.87 -15.33
N PHE A 213 8.55 1.70 -15.20
CA PHE A 213 7.14 1.51 -15.49
C PHE A 213 6.25 2.42 -14.64
N TYR A 214 6.40 2.40 -13.31
CA TYR A 214 5.58 3.27 -12.44
C TYR A 214 5.90 4.76 -12.60
N ARG A 215 7.16 5.10 -12.90
CA ARG A 215 7.53 6.48 -13.29
C ARG A 215 6.77 6.95 -14.52
N GLY A 216 6.65 6.10 -15.54
CA GLY A 216 5.86 6.37 -16.74
C GLY A 216 4.39 6.69 -16.46
N HIS A 217 3.85 6.14 -15.36
CA HIS A 217 2.48 6.40 -14.91
C HIS A 217 2.34 7.61 -13.97
N GLY A 218 3.45 8.25 -13.61
CA GLY A 218 3.49 9.47 -12.81
C GLY A 218 3.97 9.29 -11.37
N ALA A 219 4.28 8.07 -10.92
CA ALA A 219 4.91 7.88 -9.61
C ALA A 219 6.31 8.49 -9.61
N ARG A 220 6.60 9.43 -8.71
CA ARG A 220 7.91 10.11 -8.60
C ARG A 220 8.64 9.80 -7.29
N ILE A 221 8.08 8.87 -6.53
CA ILE A 221 8.62 8.40 -5.26
C ILE A 221 8.75 6.88 -5.36
N SER A 222 9.96 6.37 -5.14
CA SER A 222 10.23 4.94 -4.96
C SER A 222 10.22 4.63 -3.47
N GLU A 223 9.24 3.85 -3.05
CA GLU A 223 9.02 3.49 -1.65
C GLU A 223 9.50 2.05 -1.44
N PHE A 224 10.55 1.89 -0.62
CA PHE A 224 11.26 0.61 -0.41
C PHE A 224 11.83 -0.02 -1.69
N PRO A 225 12.74 0.63 -2.43
CA PRO A 225 13.47 -0.07 -3.48
C PRO A 225 14.14 -1.33 -2.89
N MET A 226 13.88 -2.49 -3.49
CA MET A 226 14.22 -3.77 -2.88
C MET A 226 15.71 -4.11 -2.97
N ASN A 227 16.47 -3.38 -3.79
CA ASN A 227 17.90 -3.56 -3.96
C ASN A 227 18.58 -2.25 -4.42
N LEU A 228 19.91 -2.23 -4.37
CA LEU A 228 20.72 -1.05 -4.72
C LEU A 228 20.63 -0.66 -6.19
N ALA A 229 20.39 -1.61 -7.11
CA ALA A 229 20.27 -1.31 -8.53
C ALA A 229 19.01 -0.45 -8.79
N VAL A 230 17.89 -0.82 -8.16
CA VAL A 230 16.63 -0.04 -8.22
C VAL A 230 16.79 1.32 -7.56
N ALA A 231 17.40 1.38 -6.37
CA ALA A 231 17.66 2.64 -5.68
C ALA A 231 18.57 3.56 -6.52
N GLY A 232 19.58 2.98 -7.19
CA GLY A 232 20.43 3.67 -8.15
C GLY A 232 19.64 4.25 -9.32
N ALA A 233 18.84 3.42 -9.99
CA ALA A 233 17.99 3.83 -11.11
C ALA A 233 16.97 4.92 -10.71
N ALA A 234 16.37 4.82 -9.52
CA ALA A 234 15.48 5.84 -8.98
C ALA A 234 16.20 7.17 -8.78
N ARG A 235 17.40 7.15 -8.18
CA ARG A 235 18.22 8.34 -7.95
C ARG A 235 18.70 8.99 -9.25
N GLU A 236 19.20 8.20 -10.19
CA GLU A 236 19.69 8.69 -11.49
C GLU A 236 18.59 9.40 -12.29
N ALA A 237 17.36 8.90 -12.20
CA ALA A 237 16.21 9.49 -12.87
C ALA A 237 15.50 10.58 -12.04
N GLY A 238 16.06 10.98 -10.89
CA GLY A 238 15.58 12.09 -10.06
C GLY A 238 14.28 11.80 -9.30
N ASP A 239 14.03 10.56 -8.91
CA ASP A 239 12.97 10.24 -7.94
C ASP A 239 13.38 10.54 -6.51
N TRP A 240 12.37 10.76 -5.68
CA TRP A 240 12.52 10.65 -4.23
C TRP A 240 12.57 9.17 -3.84
N ILE A 241 13.42 8.83 -2.89
CA ILE A 241 13.53 7.46 -2.35
C ILE A 241 13.12 7.51 -0.89
N VAL A 242 12.15 6.68 -0.53
CA VAL A 242 11.63 6.56 0.84
C VAL A 242 11.95 5.17 1.36
N VAL A 243 12.53 5.11 2.56
CA VAL A 243 12.83 3.88 3.27
C VAL A 243 12.38 4.02 4.73
N ARG A 244 11.84 2.95 5.31
CA ARG A 244 11.51 2.93 6.75
C ARG A 244 12.78 3.05 7.56
N ALA A 245 12.74 3.85 8.61
CA ALA A 245 13.85 3.98 9.54
C ALA A 245 14.36 2.62 10.09
N PRO A 246 13.50 1.66 10.49
CA PRO A 246 13.97 0.31 10.85
C PRO A 246 14.68 -0.46 9.74
N ASN A 247 14.29 -0.28 8.47
CA ASN A 247 14.93 -0.97 7.34
C ASN A 247 16.28 -0.30 7.02
N ALA A 248 16.34 1.04 7.04
CA ALA A 248 17.58 1.80 6.86
C ALA A 248 18.63 1.50 7.94
N ALA A 249 18.19 1.24 9.18
CA ALA A 249 19.08 0.91 10.29
C ALA A 249 19.63 -0.53 10.25
N ARG A 250 19.01 -1.43 9.45
CA ARG A 250 19.45 -2.84 9.34
C ARG A 250 20.48 -3.08 8.24
N GLY A 251 20.75 -2.09 7.39
CA GLY A 251 21.66 -2.19 6.25
C GLY A 251 20.93 -2.66 5.00
#